data_AF-A0A370G0F3-F1
#
_entry.id   AF-A0A370G0F3-F1
#
_cell.length_a   1.000
_cell.length_b   1.000
_cell.length_c   1.000
_cell.angle_alpha   90.00
_cell.angle_beta   90.00
_cell.angle_gamma   90.00
#
_symmetry.space_group_name_H-M   'P 1'
#
loop_
_entity.id
_entity.type
_entity.pdbx_description
1 polymer ?
#
loop_
_entity_poly.entity_id
_entity_poly.type
_entity_poly.pdbx_seq_one_letter_code
_entity_poly.pdbx_strand_id
1 'polypeptide(L)'
;METYKEPSWVYRLSAWVLLLTLLYSAIGTPNFHRDALTVSDTDSVNPINRFIWLALLAGAFPLIRVRWPKLQDTLKAAWPLIALFIYFSFSTFWALDPDASKRRVLLAWVQIILVATLTCSIRDRLLLIRFIFLSCVITACADVVTWIIMPGFAMTDEGLAGLQPQKNLTGLIMMYGLLAGGTLLFCDLSRRERWLTLGGNTLLLALLLASRSK
;
A
#
# COMPACT_ATOMS: atom_id res chain seq x y z
N MET A 1 33.74 11.03 3.51
CA MET A 1 32.28 10.97 3.26
C MET A 1 31.60 11.85 4.28
N GLU A 2 31.28 13.09 3.92
CA GLU A 2 30.56 14.00 4.80
C GLU A 2 29.17 13.42 5.09
N THR A 3 28.91 13.10 6.36
CA THR A 3 27.58 12.81 6.87
C THR A 3 26.77 14.10 6.84
N TYR A 4 26.22 14.43 5.67
CA TYR A 4 25.23 15.49 5.53
C TYR A 4 24.05 15.14 6.43
N LYS A 5 23.93 15.86 7.55
CA LYS A 5 22.86 15.69 8.54
C LYS A 5 21.59 16.13 7.84
N GLU A 6 20.76 15.16 7.45
CA GLU A 6 19.55 15.47 6.70
C GLU A 6 18.65 16.41 7.52
N PRO A 7 17.98 17.38 6.88
CA PRO A 7 17.07 18.25 7.59
C PRO A 7 16.00 17.39 8.28
N SER A 8 15.81 17.58 9.59
CA SER A 8 14.89 16.77 10.40
C SER A 8 13.44 16.77 9.86
N TRP A 9 13.06 17.81 9.12
CA TRP A 9 11.76 17.91 8.46
C TRP A 9 11.58 16.92 7.30
N VAL A 10 12.64 16.61 6.53
CA VAL A 10 12.58 15.68 5.38
C VAL A 10 12.24 14.27 5.87
N TYR A 11 12.90 13.85 6.94
CA TYR A 11 12.69 12.54 7.55
C TYR A 11 11.29 12.41 8.17
N ARG A 12 10.82 13.43 8.90
CA ARG A 12 9.47 13.42 9.48
C ARG A 12 8.41 13.39 8.38
N LEU A 13 8.57 14.21 7.35
CA LEU A 13 7.62 14.28 6.24
C LEU A 13 7.58 12.96 5.46
N SER A 14 8.74 12.36 5.14
CA SER A 14 8.78 11.08 4.44
C SER A 14 8.14 9.95 5.24
N ALA A 15 8.36 9.90 6.56
CA ALA A 15 7.72 8.93 7.45
C ALA A 15 6.20 9.08 7.49
N TRP A 16 5.70 10.32 7.62
CA TRP A 16 4.26 10.60 7.62
C TRP A 16 3.62 10.26 6.28
N VAL A 17 4.20 10.72 5.17
CA VAL A 17 3.66 10.45 3.84
C VAL A 17 3.72 8.96 3.52
N LEU A 18 4.77 8.24 3.93
CA LEU A 18 4.84 6.78 3.78
C LEU A 18 3.74 6.09 4.58
N LEU A 19 3.60 6.42 5.87
CA LEU A 19 2.59 5.80 6.72
C LEU A 19 1.18 6.02 6.16
N LEU A 20 0.86 7.26 5.77
CA LEU A 20 -0.43 7.60 5.16
C LEU A 20 -0.64 6.88 3.83
N THR A 21 0.40 6.79 3.00
CA THR A 21 0.36 6.08 1.71
C THR A 21 0.09 4.60 1.90
N LEU A 22 0.80 3.94 2.83
CA LEU A 22 0.64 2.51 3.09
C LEU A 22 -0.72 2.20 3.72
N LEU A 23 -1.15 2.99 4.72
CA LEU A 23 -2.46 2.83 5.35
C LEU A 23 -3.58 3.03 4.34
N TYR A 24 -3.49 4.09 3.53
CA TYR A 24 -4.50 4.35 2.51
C TYR A 24 -4.49 3.29 1.40
N SER A 25 -3.32 2.78 1.02
CA SER A 25 -3.22 1.67 0.05
C SER A 25 -3.82 0.37 0.58
N ALA A 26 -3.73 0.11 1.89
CA ALA A 26 -4.19 -1.15 2.49
C ALA A 26 -5.68 -1.11 2.90
N ILE A 27 -6.18 0.05 3.34
CA ILE A 27 -7.56 0.26 3.78
C ILE A 27 -8.44 0.72 2.60
N GLY A 28 -7.93 1.60 1.74
CA GLY A 28 -8.70 2.20 0.65
C GLY A 28 -9.90 3.03 1.14
N THR A 29 -10.83 3.31 0.23
CA THR A 29 -12.14 3.88 0.57
C THR A 29 -13.13 2.73 0.76
N PRO A 30 -13.62 2.46 1.98
CA PRO A 30 -14.54 1.36 2.21
C PRO A 30 -15.88 1.60 1.52
N ASN A 31 -16.24 0.70 0.61
CA ASN A 31 -17.56 0.67 -0.01
C ASN A 31 -18.42 -0.35 0.74
N PHE A 32 -19.31 0.15 1.62
CA PHE A 32 -20.15 -0.70 2.47
C PHE A 32 -21.34 -1.37 1.74
N HIS A 33 -21.49 -1.16 0.42
CA HIS A 33 -22.54 -1.75 -0.40
C HIS A 33 -21.93 -2.78 -1.36
N ARG A 34 -21.94 -4.07 -0.99
CA ARG A 34 -21.36 -5.15 -1.82
C ARG A 34 -22.27 -5.58 -2.99
N ASP A 35 -23.58 -5.34 -2.89
CA ASP A 35 -24.54 -5.81 -3.90
C ASP A 35 -24.52 -4.99 -5.20
N ALA A 36 -23.87 -3.82 -5.22
CA ALA A 36 -23.70 -2.98 -6.41
C ALA A 36 -22.44 -3.30 -7.24
N LEU A 37 -21.63 -4.28 -6.80
CA LEU A 37 -20.27 -4.52 -7.29
C LEU A 37 -20.17 -5.29 -8.62
N THR A 38 -21.28 -5.72 -9.24
CA THR A 38 -21.20 -6.45 -10.51
C THR A 38 -21.17 -5.56 -11.75
N VAL A 39 -21.45 -4.26 -11.65
CA VAL A 39 -21.47 -3.36 -12.83
C VAL A 39 -20.79 -2.00 -12.59
N SER A 40 -20.74 -1.48 -11.35
CA SER A 40 -20.38 -0.07 -11.10
C SER A 40 -18.92 0.18 -10.62
N ASP A 41 -18.19 -0.84 -10.15
CA ASP A 41 -16.89 -0.62 -9.47
C ASP A 41 -15.70 -0.55 -10.45
N THR A 42 -15.92 -0.97 -11.70
CA THR A 42 -14.99 -0.71 -12.79
C THR A 42 -15.16 0.69 -13.39
N ASP A 43 -16.36 1.28 -13.32
CA ASP A 43 -16.69 2.42 -14.18
C ASP A 43 -16.44 3.80 -13.56
N SER A 44 -16.48 3.89 -12.23
CA SER A 44 -16.24 5.15 -11.53
C SER A 44 -15.04 5.03 -10.60
N VAL A 45 -13.85 5.40 -11.10
CA VAL A 45 -12.73 5.66 -10.18
C VAL A 45 -13.17 6.80 -9.26
N ASN A 46 -13.52 6.45 -8.01
CA ASN A 46 -14.11 7.33 -7.01
C ASN A 46 -13.34 8.66 -6.99
N PRO A 47 -13.99 9.82 -7.22
CA PRO A 47 -13.31 11.11 -7.28
C PRO A 47 -12.52 11.39 -5.99
N ILE A 48 -13.02 10.95 -4.83
CA ILE A 48 -12.35 11.10 -3.54
C ILE A 48 -10.99 10.40 -3.55
N ASN A 49 -10.91 9.20 -4.12
CA ASN A 49 -9.67 8.43 -4.21
C ASN A 49 -8.59 9.19 -4.98
N ARG A 50 -8.98 9.90 -6.05
CA ARG A 50 -8.05 10.71 -6.85
C ARG A 50 -7.49 11.88 -6.05
N PHE A 51 -8.35 12.59 -5.33
CA PHE A 51 -7.93 13.73 -4.52
C PHE A 51 -6.97 13.31 -3.41
N ILE A 52 -7.20 12.15 -2.77
CA ILE A 52 -6.31 11.63 -1.72
C ILE A 52 -4.92 11.31 -2.30
N TRP A 53 -4.85 10.57 -3.42
CA TRP A 53 -3.56 10.26 -4.05
C TRP A 53 -2.81 11.51 -4.53
N LEU A 54 -3.53 12.49 -5.11
CA LEU A 54 -2.94 13.76 -5.53
C LEU A 54 -2.47 14.60 -4.33
N ALA A 55 -3.21 14.60 -3.22
CA ALA A 55 -2.80 15.29 -2.00
C ALA A 55 -1.55 14.64 -1.39
N LEU A 56 -1.46 13.30 -1.38
CA LEU A 56 -0.27 12.57 -0.95
C LEU A 56 0.93 12.88 -1.86
N LEU A 57 0.73 12.94 -3.18
CA LEU A 57 1.76 13.34 -4.13
C LEU A 57 2.21 14.80 -3.91
N ALA A 58 1.27 15.71 -3.69
CA ALA A 58 1.57 17.11 -3.37
C ALA A 58 2.39 17.23 -2.07
N GLY A 59 2.05 16.44 -1.05
CA GLY A 59 2.83 16.33 0.19
C GLY A 59 4.24 15.74 -0.03
N ALA A 60 4.39 14.83 -0.99
CA ALA A 60 5.68 14.26 -1.38
C ALA A 60 6.51 15.18 -2.30
N PHE A 61 5.91 16.19 -2.94
CA PHE A 61 6.58 17.09 -3.87
C PHE A 61 7.87 17.74 -3.34
N PRO A 62 7.94 18.30 -2.11
CA PRO A 62 9.20 18.80 -1.56
C PRO A 62 10.27 17.71 -1.42
N LEU A 63 9.89 16.45 -1.19
CA LEU A 63 10.81 15.31 -1.13
C LEU A 63 11.38 14.99 -2.52
N ILE A 64 10.54 15.02 -3.56
CA ILE A 64 10.94 14.83 -4.96
C ILE A 64 12.04 15.84 -5.32
N ARG A 65 11.84 17.12 -4.98
CA ARG A 65 12.81 18.18 -5.30
C ARG A 65 14.15 17.97 -4.61
N VAL A 66 14.15 17.57 -3.34
CA VAL A 66 15.36 17.34 -2.56
C VAL A 66 16.11 16.07 -3.00
N ARG A 67 15.40 15.04 -3.45
CA ARG A 67 15.97 13.73 -3.81
C ARG A 67 16.00 13.45 -5.30
N TRP A 68 15.80 14.47 -6.13
CA TRP A 68 15.70 14.32 -7.58
C TRP A 68 16.84 13.50 -8.21
N PRO A 69 18.13 13.71 -7.87
CA PRO A 69 19.21 12.91 -8.46
C PRO A 69 19.08 11.41 -8.14
N LYS A 70 18.79 11.07 -6.87
CA LYS A 70 18.60 9.67 -6.45
C LYS A 70 17.38 9.02 -7.08
N LEU A 71 16.31 9.81 -7.26
CA LEU A 71 15.11 9.34 -7.95
C LEU A 71 15.44 9.02 -9.41
N GLN A 72 16.20 9.87 -10.10
CA GLN A 72 16.63 9.58 -11.47
C GLN A 72 17.50 8.32 -11.56
N ASP A 73 18.42 8.12 -10.63
CA ASP A 73 19.25 6.92 -10.61
C ASP A 73 18.41 5.65 -10.40
N THR A 74 17.41 5.73 -9.52
CA THR A 74 16.47 4.63 -9.26
C THR A 74 15.60 4.35 -10.48
N LEU A 75 15.10 5.38 -11.15
CA LEU A 75 14.30 5.24 -12.38
C LEU A 75 15.14 4.65 -13.53
N LYS A 76 16.40 5.06 -13.66
CA LYS A 76 17.34 4.47 -14.64
C LYS A 76 17.63 3.01 -14.32
N ALA A 77 17.79 2.65 -13.05
CA ALA A 77 17.97 1.25 -12.65
C ALA A 77 16.71 0.42 -12.92
N ALA A 78 15.53 1.01 -12.75
CA ALA A 78 14.23 0.39 -13.01
C ALA A 78 13.74 0.52 -14.47
N TRP A 79 14.62 0.89 -15.42
CA TRP A 79 14.22 1.12 -16.81
C TRP A 79 13.45 -0.02 -17.48
N PRO A 80 13.73 -1.34 -17.27
CA PRO A 80 12.98 -2.38 -17.96
C PRO A 80 11.55 -2.48 -17.44
N LEU A 81 11.34 -2.23 -16.13
CA LEU A 81 10.01 -2.21 -15.52
C LEU A 81 9.22 -0.99 -15.99
N ILE A 82 9.87 0.16 -16.11
CA ILE A 82 9.26 1.38 -16.64
C ILE A 82 8.87 1.18 -18.12
N ALA A 83 9.74 0.57 -18.92
CA ALA A 83 9.45 0.28 -20.33
C ALA A 83 8.25 -0.68 -20.47
N LEU A 84 8.21 -1.73 -19.64
CA LEU A 84 7.08 -2.66 -19.60
C LEU A 84 5.79 -1.97 -19.15
N PHE A 85 5.86 -1.08 -18.16
CA PHE A 85 4.70 -0.32 -17.69
C PHE A 85 4.20 0.69 -18.73
N ILE A 86 5.11 1.32 -19.48
CA ILE A 86 4.79 2.17 -20.63
C ILE A 86 4.09 1.34 -21.71
N TYR A 87 4.58 0.13 -22.00
CA TYR A 87 3.94 -0.78 -22.95
C TYR A 87 2.49 -1.10 -22.54
N PHE A 88 2.25 -1.43 -21.25
CA PHE A 88 0.89 -1.61 -20.73
C PHE A 88 0.07 -0.31 -20.68
N SER A 89 0.71 0.85 -20.58
CA SER A 89 0.01 2.14 -20.69
C SER A 89 -0.53 2.34 -22.10
N PHE A 90 0.21 1.93 -23.14
CA PHE A 90 -0.25 2.02 -24.53
C PHE A 90 -1.39 1.06 -24.84
N SER A 91 -1.50 -0.09 -24.16
CA SER A 91 -2.64 -0.98 -24.37
C SER A 91 -3.97 -0.37 -23.94
N THR A 92 -3.97 0.72 -23.15
CA THR A 92 -5.22 1.42 -22.79
C THR A 92 -5.92 2.11 -23.97
N PHE A 93 -5.21 2.41 -25.06
CA PHE A 93 -5.82 3.00 -26.25
C PHE A 93 -6.72 2.01 -27.00
N TRP A 94 -6.54 0.72 -26.80
CA TRP A 94 -7.27 -0.37 -27.44
C TRP A 94 -8.20 -1.09 -26.46
N ALA A 95 -8.41 -0.52 -25.28
CA ALA A 95 -9.29 -1.09 -24.26
C ALA A 95 -10.76 -0.86 -24.62
N LEU A 96 -11.64 -1.75 -24.13
CA LEU A 96 -13.10 -1.67 -24.28
C LEU A 96 -13.64 -0.32 -23.76
N ASP A 97 -13.10 0.16 -22.62
CA ASP A 97 -13.37 1.48 -22.06
C ASP A 97 -12.08 2.31 -21.95
N PRO A 98 -11.72 3.08 -22.99
CA PRO A 98 -10.46 3.83 -23.02
C PRO A 98 -10.37 4.88 -21.90
N ASP A 99 -11.48 5.54 -21.58
CA ASP A 99 -11.47 6.64 -20.61
C ASP A 99 -11.32 6.15 -19.17
N ALA A 100 -11.99 5.05 -18.81
CA ALA A 100 -11.79 4.39 -17.52
C ALA A 100 -10.35 3.86 -17.39
N SER A 101 -9.83 3.24 -18.46
CA SER A 101 -8.48 2.67 -18.49
C SER A 101 -7.38 3.73 -18.35
N LYS A 102 -7.50 4.86 -19.07
CA LYS A 102 -6.57 6.01 -18.96
C LYS A 102 -6.52 6.56 -17.54
N ARG A 103 -7.68 6.70 -16.88
CA ARG A 103 -7.76 7.20 -15.49
C ARG A 103 -7.04 6.28 -14.52
N ARG A 104 -7.18 4.96 -14.67
CA ARG A 104 -6.47 3.97 -13.83
C ARG A 104 -4.96 4.02 -14.05
N VAL A 105 -4.52 4.10 -15.30
CA VAL A 105 -3.08 4.21 -15.63
C VAL A 105 -2.49 5.51 -15.09
N LEU A 106 -3.19 6.64 -15.19
CA LEU A 106 -2.72 7.90 -14.63
C LEU A 106 -2.54 7.83 -13.11
N LEU A 107 -3.48 7.20 -12.40
CA LEU A 107 -3.36 6.97 -10.96
C LEU A 107 -2.22 6.01 -10.62
N ALA A 108 -2.02 4.96 -11.41
CA ALA A 108 -0.91 4.06 -11.23
C ALA A 108 0.44 4.78 -11.42
N TRP A 109 0.56 5.69 -12.39
CA TRP A 109 1.75 6.57 -12.52
C TRP A 109 1.97 7.43 -11.27
N VAL A 110 0.91 8.05 -10.74
CA VAL A 110 0.99 8.84 -9.51
C VAL A 110 1.51 7.98 -8.34
N GLN A 111 0.98 6.76 -8.18
CA GLN A 111 1.41 5.83 -7.15
C GLN A 111 2.87 5.38 -7.34
N ILE A 112 3.29 5.06 -8.58
CA ILE A 112 4.67 4.69 -8.89
C ILE A 112 5.64 5.81 -8.51
N ILE A 113 5.35 7.06 -8.91
CA ILE A 113 6.20 8.21 -8.60
C ILE A 113 6.26 8.43 -7.09
N LEU A 114 5.12 8.35 -6.40
CA LEU A 114 5.03 8.51 -4.96
C LEU A 114 5.85 7.45 -4.22
N VAL A 115 5.64 6.16 -4.53
CA VAL A 115 6.35 5.04 -3.91
C VAL A 115 7.85 5.08 -4.22
N ALA A 116 8.23 5.40 -5.46
CA ALA A 116 9.64 5.56 -5.83
C ALA A 116 10.30 6.70 -5.03
N THR A 117 9.62 7.83 -4.89
CA THR A 117 10.09 8.97 -4.10
C THR A 117 10.27 8.61 -2.63
N LEU A 118 9.28 7.92 -2.04
CA LEU A 118 9.32 7.52 -0.63
C LEU A 118 10.44 6.51 -0.38
N THR A 119 10.62 5.55 -1.28
CA THR A 119 11.70 4.56 -1.22
C THR A 119 13.08 5.22 -1.32
N CYS A 120 13.24 6.25 -2.16
CA CYS A 120 14.48 7.03 -2.26
C CYS A 120 14.73 7.93 -1.05
N SER A 121 13.66 8.34 -0.36
CA SER A 121 13.72 9.30 0.75
C SER A 121 14.07 8.63 2.08
N ILE A 122 13.67 7.38 2.26
CA ILE A 122 13.90 6.62 3.50
C ILE A 122 15.22 5.85 3.40
N ARG A 123 16.19 6.28 4.19
CA ARG A 123 17.52 5.65 4.24
C ARG A 123 17.54 4.37 5.08
N ASP A 124 16.71 4.31 6.11
CA ASP A 124 16.61 3.18 7.02
C ASP A 124 15.64 2.14 6.46
N ARG A 125 16.19 1.04 5.92
CA ARG A 125 15.41 -0.06 5.36
C ARG A 125 14.61 -0.80 6.43
N LEU A 126 15.12 -0.87 7.66
CA LEU A 126 14.43 -1.54 8.76
C LEU A 126 13.15 -0.77 9.11
N LEU A 127 13.23 0.56 9.12
CA LEU A 127 12.08 1.43 9.35
C LEU A 127 11.02 1.31 8.25
N LEU A 128 11.42 1.13 7.00
CA LEU A 128 10.48 0.86 5.91
C LEU A 128 9.74 -0.47 6.13
N ILE A 129 10.45 -1.54 6.49
CA ILE A 129 9.86 -2.86 6.80
C ILE A 129 8.92 -2.74 8.01
N ARG A 130 9.31 -1.99 9.05
CA ARG A 130 8.46 -1.71 10.23
C ARG A 130 7.17 -1.01 9.83
N PHE A 131 7.22 -0.03 8.92
CA PHE A 131 6.01 0.66 8.45
C PHE A 131 5.09 -0.23 7.60
N ILE A 132 5.66 -1.05 6.72
CA ILE A 132 4.88 -2.06 5.97
C ILE A 132 4.18 -2.99 6.96
N PHE A 133 4.93 -3.60 7.88
CA PHE A 133 4.36 -4.49 8.89
C PHE A 133 3.27 -3.82 9.72
N LEU A 134 3.53 -2.60 10.22
CA LEU A 134 2.56 -1.83 11.00
C LEU A 134 1.28 -1.54 10.21
N SER A 135 1.40 -1.15 8.94
CA SER A 135 0.23 -0.91 8.08
C SER A 135 -0.61 -2.17 7.89
N CYS A 136 0.02 -3.33 7.62
CA CYS A 136 -0.68 -4.60 7.50
C CYS A 136 -1.38 -5.00 8.81
N VAL A 137 -0.72 -4.83 9.97
CA VAL A 137 -1.32 -5.13 11.28
C VAL A 137 -2.50 -4.20 11.59
N ILE A 138 -2.38 -2.90 11.28
CA ILE A 138 -3.48 -1.95 11.47
C ILE A 138 -4.68 -2.35 10.59
N THR A 139 -4.43 -2.70 9.33
CA THR A 139 -5.48 -3.19 8.42
C THR A 139 -6.12 -4.48 8.93
N ALA A 140 -5.32 -5.43 9.41
CA ALA A 140 -5.82 -6.66 10.03
C ALA A 140 -6.69 -6.40 11.25
N CYS A 141 -6.29 -5.48 12.13
CA CYS A 141 -7.12 -5.06 13.26
C CYS A 141 -8.43 -4.42 12.78
N ALA A 142 -8.39 -3.59 11.74
CA ALA A 142 -9.58 -2.99 11.15
C ALA A 142 -10.52 -4.05 10.55
N ASP A 143 -9.97 -5.10 9.92
CA ASP A 143 -10.75 -6.23 9.39
C ASP A 143 -11.44 -7.02 10.51
N VAL A 144 -10.74 -7.27 11.63
CA VAL A 144 -11.33 -7.90 12.82
C VAL A 144 -12.45 -7.06 13.40
N VAL A 145 -12.23 -5.74 13.55
CA VAL A 145 -13.26 -4.82 14.06
C VAL A 145 -14.47 -4.82 13.12
N THR A 146 -14.24 -4.79 11.80
CA THR A 146 -15.31 -4.85 10.80
C THR A 146 -16.09 -6.16 10.89
N TRP A 147 -15.40 -7.28 11.11
CA TRP A 147 -16.05 -8.58 11.32
C TRP A 147 -16.91 -8.64 12.59
N ILE A 148 -16.47 -7.99 13.68
CA ILE A 148 -17.24 -7.92 14.93
C ILE A 148 -18.50 -7.05 14.76
N ILE A 149 -18.39 -5.90 14.11
CA ILE A 149 -19.50 -4.93 13.99
C ILE A 149 -20.47 -5.35 12.88
N MET A 150 -19.96 -5.84 11.74
CA MET A 150 -20.72 -6.17 10.54
C MET A 150 -20.29 -7.53 9.96
N PRO A 151 -20.63 -8.65 10.62
CA PRO A 151 -20.17 -9.98 10.20
C PRO A 151 -20.70 -10.37 8.82
N GLY A 152 -21.94 -10.00 8.47
CA GLY A 152 -22.54 -10.24 7.16
C GLY A 152 -21.89 -9.44 6.03
N PHE A 153 -21.19 -8.34 6.35
CA PHE A 153 -20.33 -7.66 5.39
C PHE A 153 -18.96 -8.32 5.35
N ALA A 154 -18.27 -8.55 6.46
CA ALA A 154 -16.88 -9.02 6.43
C ALA A 154 -16.71 -10.46 5.89
N MET A 155 -17.70 -11.33 6.09
CA MET A 155 -17.68 -12.74 5.67
C MET A 155 -18.42 -12.92 4.35
N THR A 156 -17.73 -13.35 3.29
CA THR A 156 -18.40 -13.85 2.07
C THR A 156 -18.50 -15.36 2.09
N ASP A 157 -19.35 -15.93 1.24
CA ASP A 157 -19.46 -17.38 1.04
C ASP A 157 -18.11 -18.03 0.66
N GLU A 158 -17.19 -17.23 0.13
CA GLU A 158 -15.86 -17.66 -0.29
C GLU A 158 -14.78 -17.53 0.80
N GLY A 159 -14.99 -16.72 1.83
CA GLY A 159 -14.02 -16.49 2.91
C GLY A 159 -14.09 -15.09 3.53
N LEU A 160 -13.18 -14.81 4.46
CA LEU A 160 -13.06 -13.47 5.05
C LEU A 160 -12.47 -12.48 4.02
N ALA A 161 -13.28 -11.51 3.61
CA ALA A 161 -12.87 -10.37 2.78
C ALA A 161 -12.62 -9.10 3.62
N GLY A 162 -13.14 -9.04 4.85
CA GLY A 162 -12.88 -7.92 5.77
C GLY A 162 -13.39 -6.58 5.21
N LEU A 163 -12.54 -5.56 5.27
CA LEU A 163 -12.83 -4.21 4.76
C LEU A 163 -12.61 -4.10 3.24
N GLN A 164 -11.84 -5.00 2.64
CA GLN A 164 -11.52 -4.99 1.22
C GLN A 164 -12.67 -5.53 0.36
N PRO A 165 -12.76 -5.11 -0.91
CA PRO A 165 -13.80 -5.58 -1.82
C PRO A 165 -13.60 -7.04 -2.26
N GLN A 166 -12.37 -7.56 -2.21
CA GLN A 166 -12.02 -8.90 -2.68
C GLN A 166 -11.13 -9.64 -1.68
N LYS A 167 -11.45 -10.92 -1.42
CA LYS A 167 -10.68 -11.80 -0.52
C LYS A 167 -9.19 -11.90 -0.90
N ASN A 168 -8.89 -11.87 -2.20
CA ASN A 168 -7.53 -11.99 -2.72
C ASN A 168 -6.66 -10.79 -2.32
N LEU A 169 -7.26 -9.60 -2.22
CA LEU A 169 -6.56 -8.40 -1.77
C LEU A 169 -6.25 -8.49 -0.28
N THR A 170 -7.21 -8.95 0.53
CA THR A 170 -7.00 -9.21 1.96
C THR A 170 -5.87 -10.21 2.18
N GLY A 171 -5.92 -11.37 1.51
CA GLY A 171 -4.88 -12.40 1.60
C GLY A 171 -3.49 -11.89 1.21
N LEU A 172 -3.40 -11.09 0.14
CA LEU A 172 -2.16 -10.46 -0.31
C LEU A 172 -1.60 -9.46 0.72
N ILE A 173 -2.44 -8.64 1.36
CA ILE A 173 -2.03 -7.74 2.44
C ILE A 173 -1.50 -8.52 3.66
N MET A 174 -2.18 -9.61 4.05
CA MET A 174 -1.75 -10.45 5.16
C MET A 174 -0.41 -11.14 4.85
N MET A 175 -0.22 -11.62 3.61
CA MET A 175 1.03 -12.24 3.16
C MET A 175 2.19 -11.24 3.20
N TYR A 176 2.03 -10.02 2.68
CA TYR A 176 3.07 -9.00 2.77
C TYR A 176 3.40 -8.61 4.22
N GLY A 177 2.37 -8.56 5.08
CA GLY A 177 2.56 -8.36 6.50
C GLY A 177 3.40 -9.47 7.15
N LEU A 178 3.09 -10.74 6.85
CA LEU A 178 3.86 -11.89 7.36
C LEU A 178 5.30 -11.89 6.89
N LEU A 179 5.56 -11.54 5.62
CA LEU A 179 6.92 -11.43 5.09
C LEU A 179 7.70 -10.30 5.77
N ALA A 180 7.07 -9.14 5.94
CA ALA A 180 7.67 -8.00 6.62
C ALA A 180 7.94 -8.31 8.10
N GLY A 181 6.95 -8.84 8.82
CA GLY A 181 7.05 -9.22 10.23
C GLY A 181 8.03 -10.36 10.46
N GLY A 182 8.04 -11.36 9.58
CA GLY A 182 9.02 -12.45 9.60
C GLY A 182 10.44 -11.93 9.47
N THR A 183 10.68 -11.01 8.53
CA THR A 183 11.98 -10.35 8.36
C THR A 183 12.39 -9.57 9.61
N LEU A 184 11.46 -8.86 10.26
CA LEU A 184 11.72 -8.12 11.50
C LEU A 184 12.14 -9.03 12.66
N LEU A 185 11.61 -10.26 12.74
CA LEU A 185 11.97 -11.20 13.81
C LEU A 185 13.43 -11.68 13.75
N PHE A 186 14.07 -11.58 12.57
CA PHE A 186 15.49 -11.88 12.40
C PHE A 186 16.41 -10.70 12.73
N CYS A 187 15.84 -9.51 13.01
CA CYS A 187 16.61 -8.33 13.41
C CYS A 187 16.72 -8.24 14.94
N ASP A 188 17.73 -7.49 15.42
CA ASP A 188 17.88 -7.18 16.84
C ASP A 188 16.75 -6.25 17.31
N LEU A 189 15.71 -6.86 17.85
CA LEU A 189 14.55 -6.19 18.42
C LEU A 189 14.59 -6.22 19.94
N SER A 190 14.05 -5.19 20.57
CA SER A 190 13.79 -5.23 22.01
C SER A 190 12.79 -6.35 22.33
N ARG A 191 12.83 -6.89 23.57
CA ARG A 191 11.93 -7.97 24.00
C ARG A 191 10.45 -7.61 23.75
N ARG A 192 10.07 -6.35 24.01
CA ARG A 192 8.70 -5.85 23.78
C ARG A 192 8.35 -5.83 22.31
N GLU A 193 9.21 -5.28 21.45
CA GLU A 193 8.98 -5.25 20.00
C GLU A 193 8.88 -6.67 19.42
N ARG A 194 9.72 -7.61 19.88
CA ARG A 194 9.66 -9.00 19.44
C ARG A 194 8.31 -9.65 19.75
N TRP A 195 7.77 -9.43 20.96
CA TRP A 195 6.45 -9.92 21.32
C TRP A 195 5.33 -9.26 20.50
N LEU A 196 5.42 -7.96 20.25
CA LEU A 196 4.46 -7.26 19.38
C LEU A 196 4.50 -7.78 17.95
N THR A 197 5.69 -8.04 17.40
CA THR A 197 5.86 -8.60 16.06
C THR A 197 5.32 -10.04 15.99
N LEU A 198 5.56 -10.86 17.01
CA LEU A 198 4.96 -12.20 17.11
C LEU A 198 3.43 -12.14 17.20
N GLY A 199 2.89 -11.25 18.04
CA GLY A 199 1.44 -11.02 18.15
C GLY A 199 0.83 -10.56 16.82
N GLY A 200 1.47 -9.62 16.12
CA GLY A 200 1.03 -9.18 14.80
C GLY A 200 1.09 -10.29 13.76
N ASN A 201 2.19 -11.06 13.68
CA ASN A 201 2.31 -12.19 12.75
C ASN A 201 1.26 -13.28 13.02
N THR A 202 0.99 -13.61 14.28
CA THR A 202 -0.04 -14.60 14.63
C THR A 202 -1.43 -14.14 14.22
N LEU A 203 -1.75 -12.86 14.41
CA LEU A 203 -2.99 -12.25 13.92
C LEU A 203 -3.11 -12.32 12.39
N LEU A 204 -2.06 -11.90 11.67
CA LEU A 204 -2.03 -11.92 10.21
C LEU A 204 -2.17 -13.34 9.66
N LEU A 205 -1.53 -14.32 10.30
CA LEU A 205 -1.65 -15.74 9.92
C LEU A 205 -3.07 -16.26 10.16
N ALA A 206 -3.67 -15.94 11.30
CA ALA A 206 -5.04 -16.34 11.61
C ALA A 206 -6.04 -15.78 10.58
N LEU A 207 -5.90 -14.50 10.21
CA LEU A 207 -6.75 -13.88 9.18
C LEU A 207 -6.48 -14.43 7.78
N LEU A 208 -5.23 -14.75 7.44
CA LEU A 208 -4.89 -15.38 6.17
C LEU A 208 -5.56 -16.75 6.04
N LEU A 209 -5.54 -17.55 7.10
CA LEU A 209 -6.24 -18.84 7.16
C LEU A 209 -7.77 -18.67 7.09
N ALA A 210 -8.31 -17.66 7.79
CA ALA A 210 -9.74 -17.33 7.75
C ALA A 210 -10.19 -16.82 6.38
N SER A 211 -9.30 -16.17 5.63
CA SER A 211 -9.56 -15.70 4.26
C SER A 211 -9.73 -16.85 3.26
N ARG A 212 -9.34 -18.09 3.62
CA ARG A 212 -9.38 -19.28 2.75
C ARG A 212 -8.75 -19.03 1.37
N SER A 213 -7.69 -18.21 1.34
CA SER A 213 -6.91 -17.96 0.14
C SER A 213 -6.30 -19.28 -0.34
N LYS A 214 -6.76 -19.80 -1.49
CA LYS A 214 -6.20 -20.98 -2.14
C LYS A 214 -5.06 -20.58 -3.06
#